data_AF-A0A914Q0L1-F1
#
_entry.id   AF-A0A914Q0L1-F1
#
_cell.length_a   1.000
_cell.length_b   1.000
_cell.length_c   1.000
_cell.angle_alpha   90.00
_cell.angle_beta   90.00
_cell.angle_gamma   90.00
#
_symmetry.space_group_name_H-M   'P 1'
#
loop_
_entity.id
_entity.type
_entity.pdbx_description
1 polymer ?
#
loop_
_entity_poly.entity_id
_entity_poly.type
_entity_poly.pdbx_seq_one_letter_code
_entity_poly.pdbx_strand_id
1 'polypeptide(L)'
;MQDYTHYDPFYDDFGPYNLAVLYRFVKALDVLLKSREKRKVVCCSTSDERDRVNGAYLMAGFMIFIAGYTAEKAFSLVSSAQPPNFIGFRDASIGPPIYLLNLNDIIKSLEKAVKLKFFDFANFDPDEYEHYERVENGDFNWIIPGKILSFCGPHNKSYIEDGKYVF
;
A
#
# COMPACT_ATOMS: atom_id res chain seq x y z
N MET A 1 -7.43 -9.30 8.90
CA MET A 1 -6.35 -8.48 8.33
C MET A 1 -5.54 -9.33 7.36
N GLN A 2 -4.99 -10.46 7.81
CA GLN A 2 -4.20 -11.40 7.00
C GLN A 2 -4.81 -11.76 5.63
N ASP A 3 -6.12 -11.98 5.53
CA ASP A 3 -6.75 -12.39 4.27
C ASP A 3 -6.64 -11.38 3.13
N TYR A 4 -6.34 -10.11 3.42
CA TYR A 4 -6.21 -9.03 2.42
C TYR A 4 -4.81 -8.41 2.35
N THR A 5 -3.88 -8.86 3.20
CA THR A 5 -2.60 -8.18 3.39
C THR A 5 -1.46 -9.13 3.06
N HIS A 6 -1.10 -9.16 1.78
CA HIS A 6 0.10 -9.84 1.28
C HIS A 6 1.05 -8.81 0.66
N TYR A 7 2.35 -9.02 0.85
CA TYR A 7 3.41 -8.26 0.21
C TYR A 7 4.37 -9.26 -0.40
N ASP A 8 4.65 -9.11 -1.69
CA ASP A 8 5.60 -9.92 -2.44
C ASP A 8 6.96 -9.21 -2.45
N PRO A 9 7.92 -9.59 -1.58
CA PRO A 9 9.20 -8.93 -1.52
C PRO A 9 10.09 -9.32 -2.70
N PHE A 10 10.81 -8.34 -3.24
CA PHE A 10 11.87 -8.61 -4.22
C PHE A 10 13.14 -9.10 -3.53
N TYR A 11 13.47 -8.54 -2.38
CA TYR A 11 14.59 -8.95 -1.53
C TYR A 11 14.20 -8.86 -0.04
N ASP A 12 14.76 -7.91 0.69
CA ASP A 12 14.48 -7.68 2.11
C ASP A 12 13.42 -6.59 2.35
N ASP A 13 12.93 -5.95 1.28
CA ASP A 13 11.82 -5.01 1.33
C ASP A 13 10.55 -5.69 1.87
N PHE A 14 9.69 -4.92 2.54
CA PHE A 14 8.54 -5.47 3.27
C PHE A 14 7.28 -4.61 3.16
N GLY A 15 7.33 -3.54 2.37
CA GLY A 15 6.25 -2.57 2.26
C GLY A 15 6.71 -1.23 1.68
N PRO A 16 5.81 -0.23 1.69
CA PRO A 16 4.42 -0.33 2.14
C PRO A 16 3.58 -1.21 1.21
N TYR A 17 2.44 -1.71 1.70
CA TYR A 17 1.48 -2.41 0.82
C TYR A 17 1.02 -1.53 -0.35
N ASN A 18 0.79 -2.17 -1.51
CA ASN A 18 0.36 -1.49 -2.74
C ASN A 18 -1.07 -0.90 -2.64
N LEU A 19 -1.51 -0.20 -3.70
CA LEU A 19 -2.79 0.49 -3.72
C LEU A 19 -3.99 -0.46 -3.65
N ALA A 20 -3.90 -1.66 -4.25
CA ALA A 20 -4.98 -2.63 -4.20
C ALA A 20 -5.22 -3.16 -2.77
N VAL A 21 -4.14 -3.55 -2.07
CA VAL A 21 -4.21 -3.96 -0.67
C VAL A 21 -4.74 -2.82 0.21
N LEU A 22 -4.24 -1.60 0.03
CA LEU A 22 -4.71 -0.42 0.75
C LEU A 22 -6.22 -0.20 0.53
N TYR A 23 -6.66 -0.23 -0.73
CA TYR A 23 -8.06 -0.04 -1.09
C TYR A 23 -8.96 -1.10 -0.44
N ARG A 24 -8.63 -2.39 -0.63
CA ARG A 24 -9.42 -3.50 -0.11
C ARG A 24 -9.51 -3.45 1.41
N PHE A 25 -8.41 -3.17 2.10
CA PHE A 25 -8.40 -3.00 3.55
C PHE A 25 -9.32 -1.86 3.99
N VAL A 26 -9.17 -0.68 3.40
CA VAL A 26 -9.93 0.52 3.80
C VAL A 26 -11.43 0.30 3.55
N LYS A 27 -11.81 -0.29 2.41
CA LYS A 27 -13.20 -0.64 2.10
C LYS A 27 -13.76 -1.67 3.08
N ALA A 28 -13.01 -2.73 3.38
CA ALA A 28 -13.44 -3.75 4.32
C ALA A 28 -13.67 -3.18 5.72
N LEU A 29 -12.79 -2.28 6.17
CA LEU A 29 -12.91 -1.62 7.47
C LEU A 29 -14.12 -0.66 7.51
N ASP A 30 -14.35 0.12 6.45
CA ASP A 30 -15.53 1.00 6.34
C ASP A 30 -16.84 0.20 6.43
N VAL A 31 -16.95 -0.90 5.68
CA VAL A 31 -18.11 -1.81 5.75
C VAL A 31 -18.27 -2.39 7.15
N LEU A 32 -17.17 -2.86 7.76
CA LEU A 32 -17.19 -3.45 9.09
C LEU A 32 -17.68 -2.45 10.14
N LEU A 33 -17.20 -1.20 10.11
CA LEU A 33 -17.60 -0.15 11.05
C LEU A 33 -19.08 0.19 10.91
N LYS A 34 -19.58 0.35 9.67
CA LYS A 34 -21.01 0.59 9.39
C LYS A 34 -21.89 -0.56 9.87
N SER A 35 -21.42 -1.81 9.79
CA SER A 35 -22.17 -2.97 10.29
C SER A 35 -22.15 -3.14 11.82
N ARG A 36 -21.29 -2.41 12.53
CA ARG A 36 -21.01 -2.59 13.96
C ARG A 36 -21.08 -1.30 14.76
N GLU A 37 -22.03 -0.41 14.46
CA GLU A 37 -22.15 0.93 15.08
C GLU A 37 -22.10 0.97 16.61
N LYS A 38 -22.56 -0.10 17.29
CA LYS A 38 -22.59 -0.19 18.76
C LYS A 38 -21.42 -0.98 19.38
N ARG A 39 -20.43 -1.38 18.59
CA ARG A 39 -19.28 -2.17 19.05
C ARG A 39 -17.97 -1.48 18.70
N LYS A 40 -16.99 -1.61 19.58
CA LYS A 40 -15.61 -1.22 19.26
C LYS A 40 -15.02 -2.23 18.27
N VAL A 41 -14.45 -1.72 17.19
CA VAL A 41 -13.62 -2.50 16.26
C VAL A 41 -12.16 -2.26 16.65
N VAL A 42 -11.42 -3.34 16.84
CA VAL A 42 -9.99 -3.28 17.16
C VAL A 42 -9.23 -3.93 16.02
N CYS A 43 -8.32 -3.17 15.42
CA CYS A 43 -7.42 -3.63 14.37
C CYS A 43 -6.07 -3.98 15.04
N CYS A 44 -5.67 -5.25 14.98
CA CYS A 44 -4.39 -5.72 15.50
C CYS A 44 -3.46 -6.19 14.37
N SER A 45 -2.18 -5.85 14.44
CA SER A 45 -1.11 -6.51 13.70
C SER A 45 -0.41 -7.55 14.58
N THR A 46 0.58 -8.26 14.02
CA THR A 46 1.47 -9.12 14.81
C THR A 46 2.44 -8.26 15.63
N SER A 47 3.28 -8.91 16.45
CA SER A 47 4.37 -8.26 17.18
C SER A 47 5.55 -7.86 16.28
N ASP A 48 5.57 -8.28 15.01
CA ASP A 48 6.62 -7.93 14.06
C ASP A 48 6.59 -6.43 13.75
N GLU A 49 7.77 -5.80 13.72
CA GLU A 49 7.89 -4.36 13.48
C GLU A 49 7.51 -3.94 12.04
N ARG A 50 7.70 -4.82 11.06
CA ARG A 50 7.32 -4.64 9.65
C ARG A 50 5.80 -4.65 9.53
N ASP A 51 5.15 -5.62 10.16
CA ASP A 51 3.68 -5.71 10.19
C ASP A 51 3.06 -4.51 10.91
N ARG A 52 3.69 -4.06 12.00
CA ARG A 52 3.26 -2.89 12.77
C ARG A 52 3.26 -1.61 11.93
N VAL A 53 4.34 -1.32 11.19
CA VAL A 53 4.39 -0.10 10.36
C VAL A 53 3.47 -0.19 9.15
N ASN A 54 3.33 -1.38 8.54
CA ASN A 54 2.36 -1.62 7.48
C ASN A 54 0.91 -1.46 7.96
N GLY A 55 0.58 -1.97 9.14
CA GLY A 55 -0.73 -1.79 9.76
C GLY A 55 -1.04 -0.32 10.05
N ALA A 56 -0.05 0.44 10.52
CA ALA A 56 -0.18 1.88 10.73
C ALA A 56 -0.40 2.65 9.43
N TYR A 57 0.28 2.26 8.34
CA TYR A 57 0.05 2.79 6.99
C TYR A 57 -1.40 2.57 6.53
N LEU A 58 -1.91 1.34 6.65
CA LEU A 58 -3.30 1.00 6.28
C LEU A 58 -4.33 1.79 7.08
N MET A 59 -4.12 1.91 8.40
CA MET A 59 -4.99 2.70 9.28
C MET A 59 -4.96 4.19 8.95
N ALA A 60 -3.79 4.73 8.61
CA ALA A 60 -3.66 6.12 8.17
C ALA A 60 -4.39 6.36 6.85
N GLY A 61 -4.32 5.41 5.90
CA GLY A 61 -5.12 5.45 4.68
C GLY A 61 -6.63 5.51 4.95
N PHE A 62 -7.13 4.68 5.86
CA PHE A 62 -8.53 4.76 6.29
C PHE A 62 -8.89 6.15 6.86
N MET A 63 -8.03 6.69 7.72
CA MET A 63 -8.26 8.01 8.32
C MET A 63 -8.32 9.12 7.27
N ILE A 64 -7.46 9.06 6.24
CA ILE A 64 -7.41 10.07 5.18
C ILE A 64 -8.60 9.90 4.21
N PHE A 65 -8.81 8.69 3.67
CA PHE A 65 -9.77 8.48 2.58
C PHE A 65 -11.23 8.40 3.05
N ILE A 66 -11.48 7.86 4.25
CA ILE A 66 -12.83 7.65 4.77
C ILE A 66 -13.16 8.67 5.86
N ALA A 67 -12.27 8.87 6.84
CA ALA A 67 -12.54 9.77 7.96
C ALA A 67 -12.23 11.25 7.68
N GLY A 68 -11.63 11.56 6.52
CA GLY A 68 -11.32 12.94 6.11
C GLY A 68 -10.27 13.64 6.97
N TYR A 69 -9.36 12.89 7.58
CA TYR A 69 -8.30 13.46 8.40
C TYR A 69 -7.16 14.00 7.54
N THR A 70 -6.48 15.03 8.04
CA THR A 70 -5.21 15.50 7.46
C THR A 70 -4.11 14.47 7.71
N ALA A 71 -3.07 14.49 6.87
CA ALA A 71 -1.90 13.64 7.05
C ALA A 71 -1.26 13.80 8.44
N GLU A 72 -1.16 15.04 8.91
CA GLU A 72 -0.61 15.37 10.23
C GLU A 72 -1.41 14.72 11.37
N LYS A 73 -2.74 14.85 11.33
CA LYS A 73 -3.63 14.26 12.35
C LYS A 73 -3.60 12.73 12.30
N ALA A 74 -3.58 12.14 11.10
CA ALA A 74 -3.47 10.69 10.95
C ALA A 74 -2.15 10.18 11.54
N PHE A 75 -1.02 10.82 11.21
CA PHE A 75 0.30 10.47 11.73
C PHE A 75 0.38 10.61 13.25
N SER A 76 -0.15 11.69 13.85
CA SER A 76 -0.12 11.87 15.30
C SER A 76 -0.88 10.76 16.03
N LEU A 77 -2.01 10.31 15.48
CA LEU A 77 -2.84 9.26 16.08
C LEU A 77 -2.15 7.89 16.01
N VAL A 78 -1.63 7.50 14.85
CA VAL A 78 -0.95 6.19 14.71
C VAL A 78 0.37 6.15 15.49
N SER A 79 1.10 7.27 15.57
CA SER A 79 2.34 7.35 16.34
C SER A 79 2.09 7.26 17.85
N SER A 80 0.98 7.82 18.32
CA SER A 80 0.59 7.75 19.73
C SER A 80 0.18 6.33 20.16
N ALA A 81 -0.21 5.49 19.21
CA ALA A 81 -0.64 4.12 19.48
C ALA A 81 0.54 3.15 19.73
N GLN A 82 1.79 3.58 19.59
CA GLN A 82 2.94 2.67 19.51
C GLN A 82 4.21 3.14 20.25
N PRO A 83 4.66 2.38 21.27
CA PRO A 83 6.09 2.20 21.53
C PRO A 83 6.56 0.80 21.06
N PRO A 84 7.80 0.62 20.54
CA PRO A 84 8.74 1.63 20.07
C PRO A 84 8.29 2.28 18.74
N ASN A 85 8.99 3.36 18.34
CA ASN A 85 8.78 4.06 17.07
C ASN A 85 8.72 3.11 15.87
N PHE A 86 7.97 3.48 14.84
CA PHE A 86 7.93 2.73 13.59
C PHE A 86 9.28 2.76 12.87
N ILE A 87 9.67 1.61 12.31
CA ILE A 87 10.81 1.52 11.39
C ILE A 87 10.48 2.20 10.06
N GLY A 88 11.52 2.60 9.32
CA GLY A 88 11.36 3.08 7.95
C GLY A 88 11.34 1.94 6.93
N PHE A 89 10.68 2.18 5.80
CA PHE A 89 10.65 1.25 4.68
C PHE A 89 11.96 1.35 3.89
N ARG A 90 12.51 0.19 3.53
CA ARG A 90 13.72 0.08 2.73
C ARG A 90 13.39 -0.15 1.26
N ASP A 91 14.39 0.02 0.41
CA ASP A 91 14.31 -0.32 -1.01
C ASP A 91 14.53 -1.83 -1.27
N ALA A 92 14.26 -2.23 -2.50
CA ALA A 92 14.33 -3.61 -3.01
C ALA A 92 15.75 -4.05 -3.42
N SER A 93 16.80 -3.24 -3.18
CA SER A 93 18.17 -3.59 -3.56
C SER A 93 18.79 -4.67 -2.66
N ILE A 94 19.78 -5.37 -3.22
CA ILE A 94 20.61 -6.32 -2.51
C ILE A 94 21.61 -5.55 -1.63
N GLY A 95 21.69 -5.92 -0.36
CA GLY A 95 22.63 -5.34 0.61
C GLY A 95 21.96 -4.47 1.67
N PRO A 96 22.72 -3.67 2.44
CA PRO A 96 22.16 -2.78 3.44
C PRO A 96 21.49 -1.54 2.81
N PRO A 97 20.35 -1.06 3.35
CA PRO A 97 19.68 0.11 2.81
C PRO A 97 20.50 1.38 3.04
N ILE A 98 20.59 2.22 2.02
CA ILE A 98 21.24 3.55 2.10
C ILE A 98 20.26 4.67 2.48
N TYR A 99 18.97 4.39 2.37
CA TYR A 99 17.89 5.33 2.72
C TYR A 99 16.69 4.54 3.26
N LEU A 100 16.00 5.13 4.24
CA LEU A 100 14.77 4.59 4.79
C LEU A 100 13.66 5.64 4.65
N LEU A 101 12.58 5.26 3.98
CA LEU A 101 11.40 6.10 3.82
C LEU A 101 10.51 5.99 5.07
N ASN A 102 10.30 7.10 5.77
CA ASN A 102 9.55 7.10 7.02
C ASN A 102 8.04 7.07 6.78
N LEU A 103 7.30 6.48 7.72
CA LEU A 103 5.84 6.42 7.69
C LEU A 103 5.19 7.82 7.55
N ASN A 104 5.76 8.84 8.19
CA ASN A 104 5.26 10.22 8.09
C ASN A 104 5.26 10.73 6.64
N ASP A 105 6.32 10.43 5.88
CA ASP A 105 6.47 10.89 4.51
C ASP A 105 5.47 10.17 3.58
N ILE A 106 5.20 8.89 3.83
CA ILE A 106 4.17 8.11 3.14
C ILE A 106 2.77 8.65 3.46
N ILE A 107 2.45 8.95 4.72
CA ILE A 107 1.12 9.46 5.07
C ILE A 107 0.87 10.85 4.42
N LYS A 108 1.90 11.70 4.36
CA LYS A 108 1.84 12.97 3.61
C LYS A 108 1.63 12.73 2.11
N SER A 109 2.24 11.68 1.54
CA SER A 109 2.07 11.37 0.13
C SER A 109 0.65 10.91 -0.19
N LEU A 110 -0.03 10.17 0.69
CA LEU A 110 -1.44 9.77 0.52
C LEU A 110 -2.36 10.98 0.39
N GLU A 111 -2.24 11.95 1.30
CA GLU A 111 -3.03 13.18 1.24
C GLU A 111 -2.72 13.99 -0.03
N LYS A 112 -1.45 14.07 -0.41
CA LYS A 112 -1.02 14.78 -1.63
C LYS A 112 -1.52 14.08 -2.90
N ALA A 113 -1.53 12.76 -2.94
CA ALA A 113 -2.02 11.98 -4.08
C ALA A 113 -3.50 12.23 -4.34
N VAL A 114 -4.32 12.35 -3.29
CA VAL A 114 -5.74 12.74 -3.42
C VAL A 114 -5.87 14.17 -3.91
N LYS A 115 -5.14 15.12 -3.31
CA LYS A 115 -5.17 16.55 -3.70
C LYS A 115 -4.78 16.76 -5.16
N LEU A 116 -3.81 16.00 -5.66
CA LEU A 116 -3.31 16.08 -7.04
C LEU A 116 -4.04 15.15 -8.02
N LYS A 117 -5.04 14.39 -7.55
CA LYS A 117 -5.78 13.39 -8.35
C LYS A 117 -4.88 12.31 -8.96
N PHE A 118 -3.81 11.94 -8.27
CA PHE A 118 -2.98 10.79 -8.63
C PHE A 118 -3.63 9.48 -8.17
N PHE A 119 -4.49 9.58 -7.15
CA PHE A 119 -5.26 8.47 -6.65
C PHE A 119 -6.69 8.92 -6.39
N ASP A 120 -7.65 8.27 -7.06
CA ASP A 120 -9.09 8.48 -6.86
C ASP A 120 -9.67 7.26 -6.15
N PHE A 121 -9.76 7.33 -4.82
CA PHE A 121 -10.28 6.23 -4.02
C PHE A 121 -11.73 5.86 -4.36
N ALA A 122 -12.54 6.78 -4.89
CA ALA A 122 -13.94 6.50 -5.20
C ALA A 122 -14.08 5.62 -6.45
N ASN A 123 -13.19 5.80 -7.43
CA ASN A 123 -13.26 5.16 -8.74
C ASN A 123 -12.11 4.18 -8.99
N PHE A 124 -11.28 3.89 -7.99
CA PHE A 124 -10.19 2.94 -8.12
C PHE A 124 -10.71 1.50 -8.31
N ASP A 125 -10.22 0.83 -9.34
CA ASP A 125 -10.49 -0.57 -9.63
C ASP A 125 -9.30 -1.43 -9.18
N PRO A 126 -9.40 -2.15 -8.04
CA PRO A 126 -8.32 -3.00 -7.55
C PRO A 126 -8.13 -4.25 -8.41
N ASP A 127 -9.17 -4.73 -9.10
CA ASP A 127 -9.11 -5.94 -9.92
C ASP A 127 -8.37 -5.65 -11.23
N GLU A 128 -8.60 -4.48 -11.84
CA GLU A 128 -7.82 -4.01 -12.99
C GLU A 128 -6.35 -3.76 -12.62
N TYR A 129 -6.11 -3.10 -11.48
CA TYR A 129 -4.75 -2.87 -10.97
C TYR A 129 -3.99 -4.19 -10.80
N GLU A 130 -4.56 -5.16 -10.10
CA GLU A 130 -3.93 -6.47 -9.87
C GLU A 130 -3.85 -7.32 -11.15
N HIS A 131 -4.72 -7.08 -12.14
CA HIS A 131 -4.61 -7.75 -13.43
C HIS A 131 -3.33 -7.34 -14.14
N TYR A 132 -3.10 -6.02 -14.33
CA TYR A 132 -1.95 -5.52 -15.07
C TYR A 132 -0.63 -5.50 -14.29
N GLU A 133 -0.68 -5.59 -12.96
CA GLU A 133 0.52 -5.79 -12.11
C GLU A 133 1.20 -7.14 -12.39
N ARG A 134 0.47 -8.12 -12.93
CA ARG A 134 1.06 -9.43 -13.22
C ARG A 134 1.93 -9.39 -14.46
N VAL A 135 3.02 -10.14 -14.40
CA VAL A 135 3.97 -10.29 -15.50
C VAL A 135 3.26 -10.73 -16.77
N GLU A 136 2.38 -11.75 -16.70
CA GLU A 136 1.60 -12.24 -17.84
C GLU A 136 0.76 -11.19 -18.57
N ASN A 137 0.44 -10.08 -17.90
CA ASN A 137 -0.44 -9.03 -18.41
C ASN A 137 0.30 -7.71 -18.67
N GLY A 138 1.64 -7.72 -18.60
CA GLY A 138 2.50 -6.61 -19.00
C GLY A 138 3.28 -5.92 -17.88
N ASP A 139 3.10 -6.33 -16.62
CA ASP A 139 3.79 -5.79 -15.44
C ASP A 139 3.86 -4.26 -15.46
N PHE A 140 2.69 -3.63 -15.40
CA PHE A 140 2.59 -2.19 -15.44
C PHE A 140 1.63 -1.61 -14.42
N ASN A 141 1.92 -0.39 -14.01
CA ASN A 141 1.13 0.37 -13.06
C ASN A 141 1.08 1.86 -13.46
N TRP A 142 -0.10 2.46 -13.31
CA TRP A 142 -0.24 3.91 -13.43
C TRP A 142 0.38 4.59 -12.22
N ILE A 143 1.39 5.43 -12.45
CA ILE A 143 1.97 6.31 -11.41
C ILE A 143 1.16 7.62 -11.32
N ILE A 144 0.78 8.14 -12.50
CA ILE A 144 -0.18 9.25 -12.62
C ILE A 144 -1.17 8.87 -13.72
N PRO A 145 -2.47 8.67 -13.39
CA PRO A 145 -3.48 8.25 -14.36
C PRO A 145 -3.49 9.13 -15.61
N GLY A 146 -3.38 8.51 -16.78
CA GLY A 146 -3.39 9.18 -18.08
C GLY A 146 -2.14 10.02 -18.41
N LYS A 147 -1.07 9.94 -17.60
CA LYS A 147 0.15 10.73 -17.82
C LYS A 147 1.45 9.93 -17.68
N ILE A 148 1.60 9.15 -16.61
CA ILE A 148 2.82 8.39 -16.32
C ILE A 148 2.44 6.95 -16.04
N LEU A 149 2.87 6.08 -16.94
CA LEU A 149 2.75 4.63 -16.85
C LEU A 149 4.15 4.06 -16.64
N SER A 150 4.32 3.22 -15.61
CA SER A 150 5.55 2.45 -15.39
C SER A 150 5.27 1.01 -15.83
N PHE A 151 6.19 0.40 -16.57
CA PHE A 151 6.06 -0.97 -17.07
C PHE A 151 7.44 -1.63 -17.24
N CYS A 152 7.48 -2.95 -17.20
CA CYS A 152 8.69 -3.69 -17.53
C CYS A 152 9.05 -3.55 -19.02
N GLY A 153 10.36 -3.44 -19.30
CA GLY A 153 10.86 -3.27 -20.65
C GLY A 153 10.55 -4.49 -21.52
N PRO A 154 9.93 -4.32 -22.71
CA PRO A 154 9.52 -5.45 -23.54
C PRO A 154 10.73 -6.11 -24.21
N HIS A 155 10.66 -7.41 -24.37
CA HIS A 155 11.48 -8.26 -25.20
C HIS A 155 10.87 -8.41 -26.60
N ASN A 156 11.70 -8.85 -27.55
CA ASN A 156 11.32 -9.01 -28.95
C ASN A 156 10.46 -10.27 -29.21
N LYS A 157 10.36 -11.17 -28.23
CA LYS A 157 9.63 -12.43 -28.30
C LYS A 157 9.10 -12.77 -26.93
N SER A 158 7.84 -13.17 -26.86
CA SER A 158 7.26 -13.74 -25.66
C SER A 158 7.68 -15.21 -25.52
N TYR A 159 8.22 -15.57 -24.37
CA TYR A 159 8.51 -16.97 -24.03
C TYR A 159 8.34 -17.22 -22.52
N ILE A 160 8.28 -18.49 -22.13
CA ILE A 160 8.18 -18.90 -20.73
C ILE A 160 9.53 -19.48 -20.32
N GLU A 161 10.15 -18.91 -19.29
CA GLU A 161 11.41 -19.37 -18.70
C GLU A 161 11.17 -19.71 -17.22
N ASP A 162 11.46 -20.96 -16.83
CA ASP A 162 11.23 -21.48 -15.47
C ASP A 162 9.82 -21.23 -14.92
N GLY A 163 8.81 -21.30 -15.79
CA GLY A 163 7.40 -21.08 -15.43
C GLY A 163 7.01 -19.61 -15.25
N LYS A 164 7.92 -18.67 -15.54
CA LYS A 164 7.66 -17.22 -15.56
C LYS A 164 7.58 -16.73 -17.00
N TYR A 165 6.62 -15.85 -17.26
CA TYR A 165 6.54 -15.20 -18.56
C TYR A 165 7.65 -14.15 -18.69
N VAL A 166 8.26 -14.09 -19.87
CA VAL A 166 9.26 -13.10 -20.25
C VAL A 166 8.70 -12.38 -21.48
N PHE A 167 8.45 -11.07 -21.35
CA PHE A 167 7.79 -10.26 -22.37
C PHE A 167 8.69 -9.24 -22.99
#